data_AF-A0A7X0RQA4-F1
#
_entry.id   AF-A0A7X0RQA4-F1
#
_cell.length_a   1.000
_cell.length_b   1.000
_cell.length_c   1.000
_cell.angle_alpha   90.00
_cell.angle_beta   90.00
_cell.angle_gamma   90.00
#
_symmetry.space_group_name_H-M   'P 1'
#
loop_
_entity.id
_entity.type
_entity.pdbx_description
1 polymer ?
#
loop_
_entity_poly.entity_id
_entity_poly.type
_entity_poly.pdbx_seq_one_letter_code
_entity_poly.pdbx_strand_id
1 'polypeptide(L)'
;MVMKATPDRGRNRERGGKVLFVCTKPYQYLMARLIKEGQRLGRCDIVIIDHFHEAADFSVKVRESRVWEQVFYIEDDRVDQYKLGLGPVRKFFFYQHWRKLLPPVLADIADYDEAFVAHDFVAVEYAIIRNFASAGKRASLYEEGFGNYINNSTHTKWHMKLLKKIAPMLGLPGGYFGSVRWIEAIWLQRPGLILADRRNPLRRKARHLPLAFSAFLELPEIAKECYALYPELAEIDALVAGQEVISVILTDPFLDEMPDRPGYVREMLGKVAQATGDDRSPVFLKQHPGEKLAVDADEGRFAILPKQLPSELLYLIIVKHKIRKLNLFSFGSTAILNLYDLCRTDNSMDIFIFDSLMLKPDVKVISDRFCELAERHHIQFRLV
;
A
#
# COMPACT_ATOMS: atom_id res chain seq x y z
N MET A 1 -26.38 19.66 9.54
CA MET A 1 -26.03 20.51 8.38
C MET A 1 -25.34 19.62 7.35
N VAL A 2 -26.08 19.18 6.33
CA VAL A 2 -25.62 18.17 5.36
C VAL A 2 -24.72 18.87 4.33
N MET A 3 -23.40 18.65 4.42
CA MET A 3 -22.48 19.07 3.36
C MET A 3 -22.75 18.20 2.12
N LYS A 4 -23.48 18.75 1.16
CA LYS A 4 -23.55 18.21 -0.19
C LYS A 4 -22.14 18.26 -0.77
N ALA A 5 -21.57 17.07 -1.05
CA ALA A 5 -20.38 16.95 -1.88
C ALA A 5 -20.71 17.58 -3.24
N THR A 6 -20.10 18.72 -3.53
CA THR A 6 -20.12 19.29 -4.88
C THR A 6 -19.35 18.30 -5.76
N PRO A 7 -19.96 17.72 -6.81
CA PRO A 7 -19.19 16.94 -7.77
C PRO A 7 -18.20 17.93 -8.39
N ASP A 8 -16.91 17.67 -8.22
CA ASP A 8 -15.91 18.31 -9.07
C ASP A 8 -16.34 17.97 -10.50
N ARG A 9 -16.61 19.01 -11.29
CA ARG A 9 -17.07 18.85 -12.67
C ARG A 9 -15.89 18.28 -13.44
N GLY A 10 -15.79 16.95 -13.40
CA GLY A 10 -15.03 16.16 -14.35
C GLY A 10 -15.46 16.64 -15.71
N ARG A 11 -14.60 17.43 -16.35
CA ARG A 11 -14.67 17.61 -17.79
C ARG A 11 -14.74 16.19 -18.34
N ASN A 12 -15.85 15.84 -19.00
CA ASN A 12 -15.88 14.75 -19.96
C ASN A 12 -14.66 14.95 -20.88
N ARG A 13 -13.55 14.30 -20.53
CA ARG A 13 -12.37 14.22 -21.38
C ARG A 13 -12.59 12.98 -22.21
N GLU A 14 -13.33 13.13 -23.31
CA GLU A 14 -13.02 12.39 -24.52
C GLU A 14 -11.66 12.89 -25.05
N ARG A 15 -10.59 12.68 -24.28
CA ARG A 15 -9.21 12.84 -24.74
C ARG A 15 -8.69 11.42 -24.98
N GLY A 16 -8.54 11.08 -26.25
CA GLY A 16 -8.30 9.71 -26.74
C GLY A 16 -6.91 9.13 -26.50
N GLY A 17 -6.18 9.58 -25.47
CA GLY A 17 -4.89 8.98 -25.10
C GLY A 17 -5.02 7.91 -24.02
N LYS A 18 -4.11 6.94 -24.08
CA LYS A 18 -4.01 5.81 -23.17
C LYS A 18 -3.47 6.24 -21.80
N VAL A 19 -3.84 5.55 -20.73
CA VAL A 19 -3.28 5.78 -19.39
C VAL A 19 -2.41 4.60 -18.98
N LEU A 20 -1.22 4.86 -18.45
CA LEU A 20 -0.33 3.84 -17.92
C LEU A 20 -0.44 3.78 -16.40
N PHE A 21 -0.57 2.59 -15.82
CA PHE A 21 -0.42 2.34 -14.39
C PHE A 21 0.83 1.51 -14.14
N VAL A 22 1.53 1.77 -13.04
CA VAL A 22 2.73 1.02 -12.65
C VAL A 22 2.59 0.56 -11.21
N CYS A 23 2.77 -0.74 -10.96
CA CYS A 23 2.59 -1.37 -9.66
C CYS A 23 3.82 -2.21 -9.28
N THR A 24 4.29 -2.02 -8.05
CA THR A 24 5.36 -2.78 -7.38
C THR A 24 4.82 -3.63 -6.21
N LYS A 25 3.52 -3.55 -5.89
CA LYS A 25 2.88 -4.31 -4.79
C LYS A 25 1.43 -4.72 -5.15
N PRO A 26 0.93 -5.85 -4.62
CA PRO A 26 -0.47 -6.27 -4.77
C PRO A 26 -1.50 -5.22 -4.32
N TYR A 27 -1.26 -4.52 -3.21
CA TYR A 27 -2.16 -3.46 -2.75
C TYR A 27 -2.24 -2.27 -3.74
N GLN A 28 -1.14 -1.93 -4.42
CA GLN A 28 -1.13 -0.86 -5.40
C GLN A 28 -1.97 -1.20 -6.64
N TYR A 29 -2.09 -2.49 -6.98
CA TYR A 29 -3.03 -2.94 -8.01
C TYR A 29 -4.47 -2.53 -7.65
N LEU A 30 -4.89 -2.72 -6.40
CA LEU A 30 -6.22 -2.33 -5.94
C LEU A 30 -6.43 -0.81 -6.06
N MET A 31 -5.42 -0.01 -5.72
CA MET A 31 -5.47 1.45 -5.86
C MET A 31 -5.51 1.89 -7.33
N ALA A 32 -4.73 1.25 -8.21
CA ALA A 32 -4.75 1.50 -9.64
C ALA A 32 -6.12 1.16 -10.25
N ARG A 33 -6.69 0.00 -9.89
CA ARG A 33 -8.04 -0.42 -10.30
C ARG A 33 -9.11 0.52 -9.78
N LEU A 34 -9.01 0.99 -8.54
CA LEU A 34 -9.92 1.97 -7.95
C LEU A 34 -9.88 3.28 -8.73
N ILE A 35 -8.69 3.76 -9.11
CA ILE A 35 -8.56 4.99 -9.89
C ILE A 35 -9.17 4.82 -11.28
N LYS A 36 -8.83 3.72 -11.96
CA LYS A 36 -9.39 3.37 -13.27
C LYS A 36 -10.92 3.35 -13.23
N GLU A 37 -11.50 2.70 -12.23
CA GLU A 37 -12.95 2.57 -12.06
C GLU A 37 -13.59 3.92 -11.72
N GLY A 38 -13.11 4.58 -10.67
CA GLY A 38 -13.69 5.83 -10.17
C GLY A 38 -13.59 6.99 -11.16
N GLN A 39 -12.55 7.03 -12.00
CA GLN A 39 -12.42 8.02 -13.08
C GLN A 39 -13.03 7.56 -14.41
N ARG A 40 -13.53 6.32 -14.51
CA ARG A 40 -14.06 5.72 -15.73
C ARG A 40 -13.05 5.78 -16.89
N LEU A 41 -11.80 5.46 -16.60
CA LEU A 41 -10.74 5.47 -17.61
C LEU A 41 -10.94 4.29 -18.56
N GLY A 42 -11.03 4.58 -19.87
CA GLY A 42 -11.23 3.58 -20.92
C GLY A 42 -9.96 2.76 -21.18
N ARG A 43 -9.10 3.29 -22.07
CA ARG A 43 -7.86 2.62 -22.51
C ARG A 43 -6.76 2.75 -21.47
N CYS A 44 -6.46 1.66 -20.76
CA CYS A 44 -5.42 1.63 -19.73
C CYS A 44 -4.52 0.42 -19.90
N ASP A 45 -3.21 0.64 -19.73
CA ASP A 45 -2.23 -0.41 -19.55
C ASP A 45 -1.73 -0.44 -18.12
N ILE A 46 -1.20 -1.59 -17.72
CA ILE A 46 -0.55 -1.77 -16.44
C ILE A 46 0.82 -2.41 -16.60
N VAL A 47 1.77 -1.93 -15.81
CA VAL A 47 3.11 -2.45 -15.65
C VAL A 47 3.22 -3.05 -14.25
N ILE A 48 3.61 -4.31 -14.17
CA ILE A 48 3.90 -5.02 -12.92
C ILE A 48 5.42 -5.20 -12.86
N ILE A 49 6.03 -4.63 -11.84
CA ILE A 49 7.47 -4.72 -11.59
C ILE A 49 7.72 -5.82 -10.56
N ASP A 50 8.74 -6.66 -10.79
CA ASP A 50 9.11 -7.81 -9.97
C ASP A 50 9.74 -7.41 -8.61
N HIS A 51 8.93 -6.79 -7.76
CA HIS A 51 9.33 -6.27 -6.44
C HIS A 51 8.61 -6.97 -5.28
N PHE A 52 7.81 -8.00 -5.58
CA PHE A 52 7.09 -8.80 -4.58
C PHE A 52 7.05 -10.26 -5.01
N HIS A 53 6.90 -11.14 -4.02
CA HIS A 53 6.83 -12.58 -4.25
C HIS A 53 5.68 -12.94 -5.21
N GLU A 54 5.95 -13.82 -6.18
CA GLU A 54 4.99 -14.27 -7.21
C GLU A 54 4.50 -13.16 -8.17
N ALA A 55 5.25 -12.06 -8.34
CA ALA A 55 4.86 -10.99 -9.26
C ALA A 55 4.63 -11.47 -10.71
N ALA A 56 5.43 -12.44 -11.17
CA ALA A 56 5.27 -13.06 -12.48
C ALA A 56 3.91 -13.75 -12.62
N ASP A 57 3.54 -14.62 -11.68
CA ASP A 57 2.26 -15.33 -11.67
C ASP A 57 1.09 -14.36 -11.49
N PHE A 58 1.24 -13.37 -10.62
CA PHE A 58 0.26 -12.29 -10.46
C PHE A 58 0.03 -11.55 -11.79
N SER A 59 1.08 -11.29 -12.58
CA SER A 59 0.95 -10.66 -13.90
C SER A 59 0.15 -11.49 -14.90
N VAL A 60 0.24 -12.82 -14.82
CA VAL A 60 -0.56 -13.74 -15.63
C VAL A 60 -2.03 -13.63 -15.23
N LYS A 61 -2.35 -13.72 -13.94
CA LYS A 61 -3.72 -13.58 -13.42
C LYS A 61 -4.33 -12.21 -13.79
N VAL A 62 -3.55 -11.14 -13.70
CA VAL A 62 -3.99 -9.79 -14.10
C VAL A 62 -4.27 -9.71 -15.61
N ARG A 63 -3.48 -10.37 -16.46
CA ARG A 63 -3.74 -10.46 -17.90
C ARG A 63 -5.02 -11.22 -18.20
N GLU A 64 -5.28 -12.30 -17.47
CA GLU A 64 -6.50 -13.11 -17.62
C GLU A 64 -7.77 -12.37 -17.18
N SER A 65 -7.67 -11.37 -16.29
CA SER A 65 -8.80 -10.51 -15.90
C SER A 65 -9.40 -9.71 -17.07
N ARG A 66 -8.63 -9.46 -18.13
CA ARG A 66 -9.00 -8.65 -19.32
C ARG A 66 -9.45 -7.23 -19.02
N VAL A 67 -9.17 -6.71 -17.82
CA VAL A 67 -9.48 -5.33 -17.44
C VAL A 67 -8.57 -4.32 -18.13
N TRP A 68 -7.32 -4.73 -18.35
CA TRP A 68 -6.25 -3.90 -18.91
C TRP A 68 -6.07 -4.21 -20.39
N GLU A 69 -5.80 -3.18 -21.20
CA GLU A 69 -5.58 -3.35 -22.64
C GLU A 69 -4.27 -4.12 -22.90
N GLN A 70 -3.22 -3.80 -22.13
CA GLN A 70 -1.98 -4.56 -22.04
C GLN A 70 -1.49 -4.69 -20.59
N VAL A 71 -0.84 -5.82 -20.31
CA VAL A 71 -0.18 -6.11 -19.03
C VAL A 71 1.29 -6.42 -19.29
N PHE A 72 2.15 -5.48 -18.92
CA PHE A 72 3.60 -5.61 -19.00
C PHE A 72 4.16 -6.14 -17.70
N TYR A 73 5.11 -7.07 -17.78
CA TYR A 73 5.89 -7.56 -16.66
C TYR A 73 7.35 -7.13 -16.83
N ILE A 74 7.96 -6.62 -15.76
CA ILE A 74 9.33 -6.11 -15.76
C ILE A 74 10.09 -6.74 -14.60
N GLU A 75 11.11 -7.51 -14.93
CA GLU A 75 12.11 -8.00 -13.98
C GLU A 75 13.02 -6.84 -13.54
N ASP A 76 13.07 -6.55 -12.23
CA ASP A 76 13.80 -5.40 -11.67
C ASP A 76 14.51 -5.71 -10.34
N ASP A 77 14.84 -6.98 -10.12
CA ASP A 77 15.35 -7.51 -8.86
C ASP A 77 16.77 -7.02 -8.53
N ARG A 78 17.54 -6.55 -9.52
CA ARG A 78 18.93 -6.08 -9.34
C ARG A 78 19.11 -4.57 -9.30
N VAL A 79 18.30 -3.81 -10.04
CA VAL A 79 18.51 -2.37 -10.21
C VAL A 79 18.19 -1.64 -8.91
N ASP A 80 17.09 -2.02 -8.25
CA ASP A 80 16.70 -1.37 -7.01
C ASP A 80 17.68 -1.68 -5.87
N GLN A 81 18.14 -2.93 -5.76
CA GLN A 81 19.17 -3.32 -4.80
C GLN A 81 20.49 -2.57 -5.05
N TYR A 82 20.94 -2.50 -6.30
CA TYR A 82 22.13 -1.75 -6.69
C TYR A 82 22.00 -0.28 -6.28
N LYS A 83 20.88 0.36 -6.61
CA LYS A 83 20.56 1.75 -6.26
C LYS A 83 20.63 1.97 -4.75
N LEU A 84 20.11 1.06 -3.93
CA LEU A 84 20.13 1.19 -2.47
C LEU A 84 21.56 1.24 -1.92
N GLY A 85 22.48 0.42 -2.47
CA GLY A 85 23.90 0.37 -2.09
C GLY A 85 24.75 1.56 -2.54
N LEU A 86 24.21 2.48 -3.37
CA LEU A 86 24.96 3.64 -3.83
C LEU A 86 25.05 4.75 -2.78
N GLY A 87 26.25 5.34 -2.64
CA GLY A 87 26.45 6.60 -1.92
C GLY A 87 25.80 7.80 -2.61
N PRO A 88 25.64 8.95 -1.93
CA PRO A 88 24.87 10.10 -2.44
C PRO A 88 25.32 10.62 -3.82
N VAL A 89 26.63 10.75 -4.05
CA VAL A 89 27.18 11.23 -5.34
C VAL A 89 26.88 10.24 -6.47
N ARG A 90 27.04 8.94 -6.21
CA ARG A 90 26.74 7.90 -7.21
C ARG A 90 25.24 7.82 -7.50
N LYS A 91 24.38 7.99 -6.49
CA LYS A 91 22.92 8.11 -6.66
C LYS A 91 22.56 9.28 -7.59
N PHE A 92 23.24 10.41 -7.46
CA PHE A 92 23.02 11.55 -8.36
C PHE A 92 23.29 11.19 -9.82
N PHE A 93 24.45 10.62 -10.14
CA PHE A 93 24.75 10.20 -11.51
C PHE A 93 23.83 9.07 -11.99
N PHE A 94 23.44 8.14 -11.12
CA PHE A 94 22.50 7.07 -11.43
C PHE A 94 21.15 7.64 -11.94
N TYR A 95 20.54 8.59 -11.22
CA TYR A 95 19.27 9.19 -11.62
C TYR A 95 19.37 10.15 -12.81
N GLN A 96 20.54 10.74 -13.06
CA GLN A 96 20.77 11.53 -14.28
C GLN A 96 20.75 10.65 -15.55
N HIS A 97 21.14 9.38 -15.43
CA HIS A 97 21.10 8.40 -16.52
C HIS A 97 19.78 7.62 -16.59
N TRP A 98 18.67 8.22 -16.18
CA TRP A 98 17.35 7.58 -16.09
C TRP A 98 16.91 6.89 -17.39
N ARG A 99 17.34 7.35 -18.57
CA ARG A 99 17.02 6.69 -19.85
C ARG A 99 17.51 5.25 -19.93
N LYS A 100 18.60 4.90 -19.23
CA LYS A 100 19.12 3.52 -19.16
C LYS A 100 18.26 2.62 -18.28
N LEU A 101 17.42 3.22 -17.43
CA LEU A 101 16.50 2.53 -16.53
C LEU A 101 15.09 2.42 -17.13
N LEU A 102 14.86 3.05 -18.29
CA LEU A 102 13.58 3.03 -18.96
C LEU A 102 13.39 1.70 -19.69
N PRO A 103 12.33 0.94 -19.40
CA PRO A 103 12.02 -0.30 -20.11
C PRO A 103 11.83 -0.02 -21.61
N PRO A 104 12.38 -0.84 -22.53
CA PRO A 104 12.27 -0.60 -23.97
C PRO A 104 10.82 -0.46 -24.46
N VAL A 105 9.89 -1.21 -23.87
CA VAL A 105 8.46 -1.16 -24.20
C VAL A 105 7.79 0.17 -23.84
N LEU A 106 8.43 0.96 -22.98
CA LEU A 106 7.97 2.29 -22.57
C LEU A 106 8.86 3.41 -23.14
N ALA A 107 9.73 3.10 -24.11
CA ALA A 107 10.55 4.09 -24.79
C ALA A 107 9.69 5.03 -25.65
N ASP A 108 8.78 4.43 -26.43
CA ASP A 108 7.73 5.18 -27.12
C ASP A 108 6.48 5.25 -26.24
N ILE A 109 6.06 6.48 -25.95
CA ILE A 109 4.87 6.75 -25.17
C ILE A 109 3.87 7.60 -25.96
N ALA A 110 3.99 7.72 -27.28
CA ALA A 110 3.19 8.61 -28.12
C ALA A 110 1.68 8.50 -27.86
N ASP A 111 1.18 7.27 -27.68
CA ASP A 111 -0.24 6.97 -27.45
C ASP A 111 -0.74 7.27 -26.03
N TYR A 112 0.15 7.53 -25.06
CA TYR A 112 -0.24 7.76 -23.67
C TYR A 112 -0.44 9.24 -23.34
N ASP A 113 -1.39 9.57 -22.47
CA ASP A 113 -1.60 10.93 -21.97
C ASP A 113 -1.09 11.14 -20.53
N GLU A 114 -1.07 10.07 -19.74
CA GLU A 114 -0.78 10.12 -18.31
C GLU A 114 -0.22 8.79 -17.80
N ALA A 115 0.71 8.87 -16.85
CA ALA A 115 1.19 7.75 -16.06
C ALA A 115 0.80 7.92 -14.58
N PHE A 116 0.32 6.84 -13.98
CA PHE A 116 0.13 6.67 -12.54
C PHE A 116 1.22 5.73 -12.02
N VAL A 117 2.02 6.25 -11.09
CA VAL A 117 3.12 5.50 -10.44
C VAL A 117 2.92 5.53 -8.93
N ALA A 118 3.41 4.53 -8.21
CA ALA A 118 3.27 4.47 -6.76
C ALA A 118 4.37 5.25 -6.04
N HIS A 119 5.57 5.30 -6.65
CA HIS A 119 6.77 5.87 -6.07
C HIS A 119 7.51 6.75 -7.05
N ASP A 120 8.22 7.74 -6.52
CA ASP A 120 9.21 8.49 -7.29
C ASP A 120 10.65 8.09 -6.97
N PHE A 121 10.87 7.11 -6.07
CA PHE A 121 12.19 6.62 -5.65
C PHE A 121 12.52 5.21 -6.14
N VAL A 122 11.55 4.48 -6.70
CA VAL A 122 11.81 3.25 -7.44
C VAL A 122 12.44 3.63 -8.77
N ALA A 123 13.57 2.99 -9.11
CA ALA A 123 14.41 3.40 -10.23
C ALA A 123 13.66 3.42 -11.57
N VAL A 124 12.92 2.35 -11.85
CA VAL A 124 12.12 2.20 -13.07
C VAL A 124 10.94 3.19 -13.08
N GLU A 125 10.19 3.32 -11.98
CA GLU A 125 9.09 4.29 -11.89
C GLU A 125 9.57 5.73 -12.09
N TYR A 126 10.72 6.07 -11.51
CA TYR A 126 11.37 7.37 -11.72
C TYR A 126 11.70 7.62 -13.20
N ALA A 127 12.21 6.61 -13.90
CA ALA A 127 12.50 6.71 -15.33
C ALA A 127 11.23 6.93 -16.15
N ILE A 128 10.13 6.25 -15.80
CA ILE A 128 8.82 6.43 -16.43
C ILE A 128 8.30 7.86 -16.21
N ILE A 129 8.32 8.35 -14.96
CA ILE A 129 7.95 9.74 -14.62
C ILE A 129 8.75 10.73 -15.47
N ARG A 130 10.07 10.52 -15.57
CA ARG A 130 10.96 11.40 -16.35
C ARG A 130 10.68 11.32 -17.84
N ASN A 131 10.34 10.15 -18.38
CA ASN A 131 9.98 10.00 -19.79
C ASN A 131 8.71 10.79 -20.12
N PHE A 132 7.64 10.59 -19.34
CA PHE A 132 6.38 11.32 -19.49
C PHE A 132 6.58 12.83 -19.39
N ALA A 133 7.28 13.29 -18.34
CA ALA A 133 7.54 14.71 -18.14
C ALA A 133 8.39 15.33 -19.27
N SER A 134 9.36 14.59 -19.82
CA SER A 134 10.19 15.07 -20.93
C SER A 134 9.40 15.21 -22.24
N ALA A 135 8.32 14.45 -22.41
CA ALA A 135 7.39 14.54 -23.52
C ALA A 135 6.24 15.55 -23.28
N GLY A 136 6.26 16.29 -22.16
CA GLY A 136 5.17 17.21 -21.78
C GLY A 136 3.87 16.50 -21.36
N LYS A 137 3.96 15.23 -20.98
CA LYS A 137 2.84 14.39 -20.54
C LYS A 137 2.76 14.32 -19.02
N ARG A 138 1.61 13.91 -18.51
CA ARG A 138 1.30 13.98 -17.08
C ARG A 138 1.84 12.76 -16.34
N ALA A 139 2.33 12.97 -15.13
CA ALA A 139 2.66 11.90 -14.21
C ALA A 139 2.01 12.19 -12.85
N SER A 140 1.34 11.20 -12.29
CA SER A 140 0.62 11.28 -11.02
C SER A 140 1.13 10.19 -10.09
N LEU A 141 1.28 10.52 -8.80
CA LEU A 141 1.48 9.52 -7.76
C LEU A 141 0.12 9.03 -7.26
N TYR A 142 0.06 7.78 -6.81
CA TYR A 142 -1.11 7.27 -6.11
C TYR A 142 -0.72 6.54 -4.82
N GLU A 143 -1.74 6.20 -4.03
CA GLU A 143 -1.60 5.65 -2.70
C GLU A 143 -0.70 4.40 -2.66
N GLU A 144 0.31 4.43 -1.81
CA GLU A 144 1.18 3.31 -1.48
C GLU A 144 0.86 2.75 -0.09
N GLY A 145 0.40 3.62 0.81
CA GLY A 145 0.29 3.35 2.23
C GLY A 145 0.91 4.48 3.06
N PHE A 146 1.24 4.19 4.32
CA PHE A 146 1.65 5.18 5.32
C PHE A 146 2.85 6.06 4.92
N GLY A 147 3.77 5.55 4.11
CA GLY A 147 4.94 6.30 3.63
C GLY A 147 4.59 7.64 2.97
N ASN A 148 3.41 7.76 2.37
CA ASN A 148 2.91 9.00 1.77
C ASN A 148 2.54 10.10 2.78
N TYR A 149 2.23 9.70 4.01
CA TYR A 149 1.71 10.58 5.06
C TYR A 149 2.78 10.99 6.07
N ILE A 150 3.89 10.25 6.13
CA ILE A 150 5.05 10.68 6.89
C ILE A 150 5.63 11.90 6.18
N ASN A 151 5.51 13.06 6.81
CA ASN A 151 6.33 14.18 6.41
C ASN A 151 7.78 13.81 6.74
N ASN A 152 8.53 13.32 5.74
CA ASN A 152 9.96 13.01 5.86
C ASN A 152 10.79 14.25 6.27
N SER A 153 10.18 15.41 6.52
CA SER A 153 10.75 16.58 7.20
C SER A 153 11.29 16.33 8.61
N THR A 154 11.15 15.13 9.17
CA THR A 154 11.74 14.75 10.47
C THR A 154 13.27 14.67 10.46
N HIS A 155 13.95 14.82 9.32
CA HIS A 155 15.40 14.96 9.30
C HIS A 155 15.87 16.22 10.05
N THR A 156 16.43 16.00 11.25
CA THR A 156 16.98 17.04 12.12
C THR A 156 18.25 17.67 11.56
N LYS A 157 19.02 16.92 10.76
CA LYS A 157 20.32 17.32 10.22
C LYS A 157 20.20 18.40 9.14
N TRP A 158 20.93 19.51 9.31
CA TRP A 158 20.92 20.68 8.41
C TRP A 158 21.31 20.37 6.96
N HIS A 159 22.32 19.53 6.73
CA HIS A 159 22.77 19.17 5.37
C HIS A 159 21.68 18.41 4.60
N MET A 160 20.87 17.57 5.27
CA MET A 160 19.73 16.92 4.63
C MET A 160 18.66 17.94 4.26
N LYS A 161 18.39 18.94 5.11
CA LYS A 161 17.47 20.04 4.78
C LYS A 161 17.95 20.87 3.58
N LEU A 162 19.26 21.05 3.41
CA LEU A 162 19.82 21.72 2.23
C LEU A 162 19.72 20.84 0.98
N LEU A 163 20.12 19.56 1.07
CA LEU A 163 20.00 18.58 -0.02
C LEU A 163 18.55 18.49 -0.52
N LYS A 164 17.59 18.56 0.39
CA LYS A 164 16.15 18.63 0.08
C LYS A 164 15.77 19.76 -0.84
N LYS A 165 16.23 20.96 -0.51
CA LYS A 165 15.89 22.18 -1.23
C LYS A 165 16.45 22.16 -2.66
N ILE A 166 17.62 21.54 -2.85
CA ILE A 166 18.31 21.49 -4.15
C ILE A 166 17.96 20.25 -4.98
N ALA A 167 17.53 19.15 -4.36
CA ALA A 167 17.22 17.88 -5.04
C ALA A 167 16.29 18.02 -6.26
N PRO A 168 15.21 18.83 -6.23
CA PRO A 168 14.36 19.08 -7.41
C PRO A 168 15.09 19.76 -8.56
N MET A 169 15.98 20.70 -8.25
CA MET A 169 16.78 21.40 -9.26
C MET A 169 17.76 20.42 -9.90
N LEU A 170 18.27 19.49 -9.11
CA LEU A 170 19.25 18.48 -9.48
C LEU A 170 18.69 17.22 -10.14
N GLY A 171 17.38 17.15 -10.39
CA GLY A 171 16.86 15.98 -11.08
C GLY A 171 16.85 14.71 -10.21
N LEU A 172 16.56 14.84 -8.90
CA LEU A 172 16.51 13.72 -7.96
C LEU A 172 15.06 13.40 -7.51
N PRO A 173 14.75 12.13 -7.17
CA PRO A 173 13.50 11.71 -6.54
C PRO A 173 13.06 12.57 -5.35
N GLY A 174 11.78 12.87 -5.27
CA GLY A 174 11.18 13.69 -4.22
C GLY A 174 10.81 12.97 -2.93
N GLY A 175 10.66 11.63 -2.93
CA GLY A 175 10.24 10.83 -1.77
C GLY A 175 11.13 11.00 -0.53
N TYR A 176 12.44 11.18 -0.73
CA TYR A 176 13.36 11.53 0.37
C TYR A 176 13.35 13.02 0.72
N PHE A 177 12.90 13.86 -0.21
CA PHE A 177 13.26 15.27 -0.22
C PHE A 177 12.13 16.29 -0.07
N GLY A 178 10.87 15.83 -0.02
CA GLY A 178 9.72 16.67 0.28
C GLY A 178 9.22 17.49 -0.92
N SER A 179 9.59 17.11 -2.14
CA SER A 179 9.18 17.81 -3.35
C SER A 179 9.24 16.91 -4.58
N VAL A 180 8.08 16.59 -5.11
CA VAL A 180 7.90 15.74 -6.29
C VAL A 180 7.82 16.61 -7.55
N ARG A 181 8.97 16.97 -8.15
CA ARG A 181 9.01 18.01 -9.21
C ARG A 181 8.11 17.70 -10.42
N TRP A 182 8.20 16.48 -10.95
CA TRP A 182 7.53 16.07 -12.19
C TRP A 182 6.15 15.46 -11.99
N ILE A 183 5.68 15.40 -10.75
CA ILE A 183 4.37 14.85 -10.42
C ILE A 183 3.35 15.97 -10.40
N GLU A 184 2.23 15.82 -11.10
CA GLU A 184 1.16 16.84 -11.13
C GLU A 184 0.20 16.69 -9.96
N ALA A 185 -0.16 15.45 -9.63
CA ALA A 185 -1.11 15.11 -8.58
C ALA A 185 -0.63 13.91 -7.75
N ILE A 186 -1.09 13.84 -6.50
CA ILE A 186 -0.87 12.72 -5.59
C ILE A 186 -2.24 12.27 -5.09
N TRP A 187 -2.70 11.11 -5.53
CA TRP A 187 -4.01 10.55 -5.22
C TRP A 187 -3.95 9.73 -3.94
N LEU A 188 -4.71 10.12 -2.93
CA LEU A 188 -4.59 9.60 -1.57
C LEU A 188 -5.95 9.20 -1.01
N GLN A 189 -5.97 8.19 -0.14
CA GLN A 189 -7.16 7.86 0.65
C GLN A 189 -7.50 8.99 1.63
N ARG A 190 -6.48 9.58 2.26
CA ARG A 190 -6.62 10.59 3.33
C ARG A 190 -5.86 11.90 3.01
N PRO A 191 -6.14 12.59 1.89
CA PRO A 191 -5.40 13.81 1.54
C PRO A 191 -5.58 14.92 2.59
N GLY A 192 -6.66 14.88 3.39
CA GLY A 192 -6.90 15.78 4.51
C GLY A 192 -5.69 15.97 5.44
N LEU A 193 -4.88 14.92 5.61
CA LEU A 193 -3.67 14.95 6.43
C LEU A 193 -2.57 15.85 5.85
N ILE A 194 -2.42 15.83 4.53
CA ILE A 194 -1.52 16.73 3.81
C ILE A 194 -2.15 18.12 3.70
N LEU A 195 -3.47 18.19 3.51
CA LEU A 195 -4.19 19.45 3.31
C LEU A 195 -4.30 20.31 4.59
N ALA A 196 -4.30 19.68 5.77
CA ALA A 196 -4.36 20.36 7.06
C ALA A 196 -3.09 21.18 7.36
N ASP A 197 -1.91 20.67 6.99
CA ASP A 197 -0.66 21.41 7.14
C ASP A 197 -0.49 22.42 5.99
N ARG A 198 -0.75 23.71 6.30
CA ARG A 198 -0.59 24.81 5.33
C ARG A 198 0.84 24.96 4.81
N ARG A 199 1.84 24.46 5.53
CA ARG A 199 3.27 24.53 5.16
C ARG A 199 3.72 23.31 4.35
N ASN A 200 2.86 22.30 4.19
CA ASN A 200 3.22 21.11 3.45
C ASN A 200 3.39 21.41 1.95
N PRO A 201 4.57 21.18 1.36
CA PRO A 201 4.85 21.48 -0.04
C PRO A 201 4.01 20.65 -1.02
N LEU A 202 3.50 19.50 -0.59
CA LEU A 202 2.67 18.60 -1.40
C LEU A 202 1.19 18.98 -1.38
N ARG A 203 0.78 19.92 -0.54
CA ARG A 203 -0.63 20.33 -0.35
C ARG A 203 -1.36 20.67 -1.63
N ARG A 204 -0.70 21.35 -2.58
CA ARG A 204 -1.33 21.73 -3.87
C ARG A 204 -1.50 20.54 -4.84
N LYS A 205 -0.77 19.45 -4.62
CA LYS A 205 -0.78 18.24 -5.46
C LYS A 205 -1.67 17.14 -4.89
N ALA A 206 -1.92 17.14 -3.58
CA ALA A 206 -2.79 16.16 -2.93
C ALA A 206 -4.22 16.20 -3.51
N ARG A 207 -4.77 15.01 -3.80
CA ARG A 207 -6.13 14.77 -4.30
C ARG A 207 -6.75 13.61 -3.53
N HIS A 208 -8.08 13.65 -3.40
CA HIS A 208 -8.83 12.48 -2.95
C HIS A 208 -8.83 11.44 -4.05
N LEU A 209 -8.77 10.16 -3.68
CA LEU A 209 -9.13 9.08 -4.58
C LEU A 209 -10.54 9.30 -5.16
N PRO A 210 -10.79 8.89 -6.42
CA PRO A 210 -12.04 9.16 -7.11
C PRO A 210 -13.22 8.35 -6.56
N LEU A 211 -12.96 7.30 -5.78
CA LEU A 211 -13.95 6.46 -5.13
C LEU A 211 -13.46 6.12 -3.71
N ALA A 212 -14.39 5.95 -2.77
CA ALA A 212 -14.05 5.40 -1.46
C ALA A 212 -13.68 3.92 -1.59
N PHE A 213 -12.71 3.44 -0.81
CA PHE A 213 -12.20 2.09 -0.99
C PHE A 213 -13.25 1.01 -0.66
N SER A 214 -14.11 1.24 0.33
CA SER A 214 -15.24 0.35 0.65
C SER A 214 -16.22 0.24 -0.52
N ALA A 215 -16.66 1.39 -1.05
CA ALA A 215 -17.55 1.44 -2.20
C ALA A 215 -16.96 0.76 -3.46
N PHE A 216 -15.64 0.81 -3.63
CA PHE A 216 -14.94 0.08 -4.71
C PHE A 216 -15.00 -1.44 -4.50
N LEU A 217 -14.71 -1.93 -3.29
CA LEU A 217 -14.69 -3.36 -2.98
C LEU A 217 -16.11 -3.97 -2.95
N GLU A 218 -17.14 -3.18 -2.69
CA GLU A 218 -18.55 -3.62 -2.72
C GLU A 218 -19.10 -3.80 -4.15
N LEU A 219 -18.39 -3.34 -5.19
CA LEU A 219 -18.81 -3.57 -6.57
C LEU A 219 -18.69 -5.06 -6.93
N PRO A 220 -19.77 -5.74 -7.39
CA PRO A 220 -19.76 -7.18 -7.64
C PRO A 220 -18.68 -7.66 -8.61
N GLU A 221 -18.41 -6.88 -9.66
CA GLU A 221 -17.39 -7.16 -10.65
C GLU A 221 -15.97 -7.05 -10.07
N ILE A 222 -15.75 -6.09 -9.17
CA ILE A 222 -14.47 -5.92 -8.46
C ILE A 222 -14.26 -7.06 -7.47
N ALA A 223 -15.27 -7.39 -6.67
CA ALA A 223 -15.21 -8.53 -5.78
C ALA A 223 -14.88 -9.82 -6.55
N LYS A 224 -15.60 -10.09 -7.65
CA LYS A 224 -15.34 -11.26 -8.51
C LYS A 224 -13.91 -11.28 -9.05
N GLU A 225 -13.41 -10.13 -9.51
CA GLU A 225 -12.02 -10.00 -9.97
C GLU A 225 -11.02 -10.30 -8.85
N CYS A 226 -11.22 -9.75 -7.64
CA CYS A 226 -10.37 -10.01 -6.49
C CYS A 226 -10.33 -11.50 -6.13
N TYR A 227 -11.47 -12.20 -6.14
CA TYR A 227 -11.51 -13.66 -5.92
C TYR A 227 -10.80 -14.46 -7.02
N ALA A 228 -10.76 -13.96 -8.25
CA ALA A 228 -10.01 -14.61 -9.33
C ALA A 228 -8.50 -14.38 -9.20
N LEU A 229 -8.08 -13.17 -8.80
CA LEU A 229 -6.67 -12.84 -8.59
C LEU A 229 -6.08 -13.50 -7.32
N TYR A 230 -6.90 -13.60 -6.28
CA TYR A 230 -6.55 -14.13 -4.97
C TYR A 230 -7.51 -15.30 -4.62
N PRO A 231 -7.35 -16.47 -5.24
CA PRO A 231 -8.22 -17.63 -5.02
C PRO A 231 -8.24 -18.10 -3.56
N GLU A 232 -7.20 -17.77 -2.79
CA GLU A 232 -7.07 -18.10 -1.37
C GLU A 232 -8.18 -17.43 -0.52
N LEU A 233 -8.83 -16.38 -1.03
CA LEU A 233 -10.03 -15.80 -0.40
C LEU A 233 -11.16 -16.83 -0.23
N ALA A 234 -11.27 -17.80 -1.15
CA ALA A 234 -12.28 -18.86 -1.04
C ALA A 234 -11.97 -19.86 0.10
N GLU A 235 -10.70 -20.10 0.39
CA GLU A 235 -10.28 -20.93 1.52
C GLU A 235 -10.56 -20.22 2.85
N ILE A 236 -10.25 -18.92 2.91
CA ILE A 236 -10.54 -18.08 4.08
C ILE A 236 -12.06 -18.04 4.33
N ASP A 237 -12.87 -17.90 3.28
CA ASP A 237 -14.33 -17.94 3.37
C ASP A 237 -14.84 -19.21 4.06
N ALA A 238 -14.26 -20.36 3.74
CA ALA A 238 -14.65 -21.62 4.34
C ALA A 238 -14.31 -21.67 5.84
N LEU A 239 -13.17 -21.10 6.23
CA LEU A 239 -12.72 -21.04 7.63
C LEU A 239 -13.54 -20.09 8.50
N VAL A 240 -14.10 -19.03 7.91
CA VAL A 240 -14.91 -18.04 8.65
C VAL A 240 -16.42 -18.26 8.56
N ALA A 241 -16.86 -19.29 7.82
CA ALA A 241 -18.27 -19.55 7.63
C ALA A 241 -19.00 -19.77 8.97
N GLY A 242 -20.03 -18.95 9.23
CA GLY A 242 -20.81 -19.02 10.47
C GLY A 242 -20.15 -18.37 11.69
N GLN A 243 -19.00 -17.72 11.53
CA GLN A 243 -18.32 -16.99 12.59
C GLN A 243 -18.87 -15.56 12.67
N GLU A 244 -19.04 -15.02 13.88
CA GLU A 244 -19.42 -13.61 14.07
C GLU A 244 -18.22 -12.72 14.40
N VAL A 245 -17.14 -13.32 14.88
CA VAL A 245 -15.93 -12.65 15.35
C VAL A 245 -14.72 -13.36 14.77
N ILE A 246 -13.73 -12.60 14.30
CA ILE A 246 -12.45 -13.14 13.86
C ILE A 246 -11.31 -12.31 14.47
N SER A 247 -10.17 -12.95 14.70
CA SER A 247 -8.95 -12.29 15.17
C SER A 247 -7.86 -12.42 14.11
N VAL A 248 -7.15 -11.34 13.82
CA VAL A 248 -6.05 -11.32 12.83
C VAL A 248 -4.81 -10.72 13.47
N ILE A 249 -3.69 -11.42 13.39
CA ILE A 249 -2.37 -10.97 13.84
C ILE A 249 -1.57 -10.55 12.61
N LEU A 250 -1.18 -9.28 12.52
CA LEU A 250 -0.25 -8.77 11.53
C LEU A 250 1.16 -8.77 12.14
N THR A 251 2.02 -9.68 11.66
CA THR A 251 3.40 -9.81 12.16
C THR A 251 4.36 -8.85 11.46
N ASP A 252 5.64 -8.88 11.85
CA ASP A 252 6.69 -7.98 11.38
C ASP A 252 7.99 -8.76 11.08
N PRO A 253 8.83 -8.31 10.11
CA PRO A 253 10.09 -8.98 9.76
C PRO A 253 11.03 -9.29 10.92
N PHE A 254 11.00 -8.53 12.02
CA PHE A 254 11.88 -8.81 13.16
C PHE A 254 11.66 -10.22 13.76
N LEU A 255 10.49 -10.82 13.52
CA LEU A 255 10.12 -12.13 14.03
C LEU A 255 11.04 -13.24 13.52
N ASP A 256 11.61 -13.09 12.31
CA ASP A 256 12.60 -14.02 11.74
C ASP A 256 13.91 -14.07 12.55
N GLU A 257 14.18 -13.01 13.32
CA GLU A 257 15.39 -12.86 14.11
C GLU A 257 15.18 -13.25 15.59
N MET A 258 14.01 -13.79 15.95
CA MET A 258 13.72 -14.27 17.30
C MET A 258 14.37 -15.64 17.55
N PRO A 259 15.17 -15.80 18.63
CA PRO A 259 15.81 -17.08 18.94
C PRO A 259 14.84 -18.25 19.15
N ASP A 260 13.70 -18.01 19.83
CA ASP A 260 12.58 -18.95 19.96
C ASP A 260 11.33 -18.35 19.32
N ARG A 261 11.30 -18.35 17.98
CA ARG A 261 10.16 -17.85 17.22
C ARG A 261 8.85 -18.59 17.53
N PRO A 262 8.80 -19.94 17.63
CA PRO A 262 7.58 -20.63 18.04
C PRO A 262 7.10 -20.23 19.44
N GLY A 263 8.01 -20.04 20.40
CA GLY A 263 7.68 -19.50 21.72
C GLY A 263 7.05 -18.12 21.66
N TYR A 264 7.64 -17.23 20.86
CA TYR A 264 7.11 -15.88 20.67
C TYR A 264 5.72 -15.88 20.02
N VAL A 265 5.46 -16.77 19.06
CA VAL A 265 4.12 -16.96 18.47
C VAL A 265 3.12 -17.45 19.52
N ARG A 266 3.49 -18.39 20.39
CA ARG A 266 2.62 -18.82 21.50
C ARG A 266 2.30 -17.69 22.47
N GLU A 267 3.27 -16.82 22.76
CA GLU A 267 3.03 -15.62 23.58
C GLU A 267 2.07 -14.64 22.91
N MET A 268 2.23 -14.37 21.60
CA MET A 268 1.27 -13.55 20.83
C MET A 268 -0.15 -14.12 20.92
N LEU A 269 -0.32 -15.43 20.73
CA LEU A 269 -1.63 -16.09 20.84
C LEU A 269 -2.21 -16.00 22.25
N GLY A 270 -1.38 -16.12 23.29
CA GLY A 270 -1.80 -15.92 24.68
C GLY A 270 -2.32 -14.50 24.93
N LYS A 271 -1.72 -13.49 24.30
CA LYS A 271 -2.19 -12.10 24.34
C LYS A 271 -3.51 -11.90 23.60
N VAL A 272 -3.70 -12.57 22.47
CA VAL A 272 -4.99 -12.56 21.74
C VAL A 272 -6.10 -13.14 22.62
N ALA A 273 -5.87 -14.31 23.21
CA ALA A 273 -6.81 -14.96 24.11
C ALA A 273 -7.15 -14.08 25.32
N GLN A 274 -6.13 -13.48 25.97
CA GLN A 274 -6.32 -12.58 27.10
C GLN A 274 -7.15 -11.32 26.73
N ALA A 275 -6.88 -10.74 25.56
CA ALA A 275 -7.51 -9.47 25.16
C ALA A 275 -8.95 -9.66 24.67
N THR A 276 -9.27 -10.81 24.07
CA THR A 276 -10.60 -11.11 23.52
C THR A 276 -11.50 -11.85 24.50
N GLY A 277 -10.92 -12.60 25.45
CA GLY A 277 -11.66 -13.41 26.42
C GLY A 277 -12.42 -14.59 25.81
N ASP A 278 -12.17 -14.91 24.54
CA ASP A 278 -12.81 -15.99 23.79
C ASP A 278 -11.79 -16.81 23.00
N ASP A 279 -11.56 -18.04 23.45
CA ASP A 279 -10.62 -18.98 22.84
C ASP A 279 -11.23 -19.70 21.61
N ARG A 280 -12.50 -19.46 21.27
CA ARG A 280 -13.21 -20.18 20.19
C ARG A 280 -13.25 -19.40 18.87
N SER A 281 -13.02 -18.09 18.90
CA SER A 281 -12.97 -17.27 17.70
C SER A 281 -11.75 -17.65 16.84
N PRO A 282 -11.88 -17.82 15.52
CA PRO A 282 -10.76 -18.16 14.67
C PRO A 282 -9.68 -17.08 14.73
N VAL A 283 -8.43 -17.51 14.89
CA VAL A 283 -7.26 -16.65 14.84
C VAL A 283 -6.52 -16.88 13.53
N PHE A 284 -6.22 -15.79 12.85
CA PHE A 284 -5.45 -15.78 11.62
C PHE A 284 -4.13 -15.07 11.86
N LEU A 285 -3.03 -15.65 11.41
CA LEU A 285 -1.72 -14.99 11.42
C LEU A 285 -1.35 -14.62 9.99
N LYS A 286 -1.17 -13.32 9.76
CA LYS A 286 -0.78 -12.75 8.48
C LYS A 286 0.69 -12.36 8.54
N GLN A 287 1.53 -13.17 7.92
CA GLN A 287 2.94 -12.85 7.79
C GLN A 287 3.19 -11.59 6.96
N HIS A 288 4.14 -10.76 7.42
CA HIS A 288 4.63 -9.62 6.67
C HIS A 288 5.35 -10.10 5.41
N PRO A 289 5.21 -9.43 4.26
CA PRO A 289 5.88 -9.84 3.00
C PRO A 289 7.41 -9.93 3.09
N GLY A 290 8.01 -9.17 4.00
CA GLY A 290 9.46 -9.17 4.27
C GLY A 290 9.96 -10.32 5.15
N GLU A 291 9.08 -11.10 5.78
CA GLU A 291 9.48 -12.31 6.51
C GLU A 291 9.86 -13.42 5.52
N LYS A 292 11.05 -13.97 5.72
CA LYS A 292 11.64 -15.06 4.94
C LYS A 292 11.28 -16.42 5.50
N LEU A 293 11.21 -16.55 6.82
CA LEU A 293 10.91 -17.83 7.45
C LEU A 293 9.39 -18.04 7.49
N ALA A 294 8.90 -19.20 7.09
CA ALA A 294 7.49 -19.56 7.24
C ALA A 294 7.15 -19.76 8.73
N VAL A 295 5.94 -19.40 9.14
CA VAL A 295 5.38 -19.84 10.43
C VAL A 295 4.55 -21.08 10.14
N ASP A 296 4.85 -22.17 10.83
CA ASP A 296 4.05 -23.39 10.71
C ASP A 296 2.70 -23.16 11.39
N ALA A 297 1.62 -23.54 10.70
CA ALA A 297 0.29 -23.53 11.27
C ALA A 297 0.20 -24.57 12.41
N ASP A 298 -0.53 -24.23 13.47
CA ASP A 298 -0.89 -25.15 14.53
C ASP A 298 -2.39 -25.41 14.43
N GLU A 299 -2.75 -26.55 13.83
CA GLU A 299 -4.14 -26.94 13.57
C GLU A 299 -4.95 -26.91 14.88
N GLY A 300 -6.01 -26.09 14.90
CA GLY A 300 -6.87 -25.88 16.07
C GLY A 300 -6.51 -24.67 16.92
N ARG A 301 -5.41 -23.94 16.65
CA ARG A 301 -5.06 -22.69 17.35
C ARG A 301 -5.08 -21.46 16.46
N PHE A 302 -4.56 -21.57 15.23
CA PHE A 302 -4.60 -20.48 14.25
C PHE A 302 -4.40 -20.99 12.82
N ALA A 303 -4.84 -20.20 11.84
CA ALA A 303 -4.57 -20.40 10.42
C ALA A 303 -3.61 -19.34 9.90
N ILE A 304 -2.81 -19.68 8.88
CA ILE A 304 -1.92 -18.71 8.21
C ILE A 304 -2.66 -18.07 7.03
N LEU A 305 -2.66 -16.74 6.98
CA LEU A 305 -3.11 -16.01 5.78
C LEU A 305 -1.95 -15.90 4.77
N PRO A 306 -2.22 -16.06 3.46
CA PRO A 306 -1.20 -15.98 2.42
C PRO A 306 -0.42 -14.66 2.48
N LYS A 307 0.91 -14.70 2.33
CA LYS A 307 1.80 -13.52 2.43
C LYS A 307 1.46 -12.42 1.40
N GLN A 308 1.08 -12.82 0.19
CA GLN A 308 0.76 -11.98 -0.95
C GLN A 308 -0.63 -11.32 -0.86
N LEU A 309 -1.54 -11.86 -0.05
CA LEU A 309 -2.89 -11.33 0.09
C LEU A 309 -2.85 -9.93 0.73
N PRO A 310 -3.32 -8.86 0.05
CA PRO A 310 -3.50 -7.56 0.69
C PRO A 310 -4.45 -7.71 1.89
N SER A 311 -4.06 -7.16 3.04
CA SER A 311 -4.86 -7.31 4.27
C SER A 311 -6.25 -6.69 4.12
N GLU A 312 -6.37 -5.66 3.28
CA GLU A 312 -7.60 -4.95 2.97
C GLU A 312 -8.66 -5.84 2.29
N LEU A 313 -8.25 -6.91 1.62
CA LEU A 313 -9.21 -7.86 1.02
C LEU A 313 -9.95 -8.70 2.06
N LEU A 314 -9.51 -8.72 3.33
CA LEU A 314 -10.30 -9.27 4.43
C LEU A 314 -11.65 -8.54 4.57
N TYR A 315 -11.77 -7.31 4.09
CA TYR A 315 -13.05 -6.60 4.06
C TYR A 315 -14.11 -7.33 3.23
N LEU A 316 -13.75 -7.96 2.12
CA LEU A 316 -14.69 -8.75 1.32
C LEU A 316 -15.24 -9.93 2.13
N ILE A 317 -14.39 -10.59 2.91
CA ILE A 317 -14.74 -11.68 3.81
C ILE A 317 -15.69 -11.18 4.92
N ILE A 318 -15.35 -10.04 5.53
CA ILE A 318 -16.15 -9.41 6.60
C ILE A 318 -17.56 -9.11 6.11
N VAL A 319 -17.70 -8.47 4.94
CA VAL A 319 -19.00 -8.12 4.37
C VAL A 319 -19.78 -9.37 3.97
N LYS A 320 -19.15 -10.32 3.28
CA LYS A 320 -19.81 -11.55 2.79
C LYS A 320 -20.39 -12.40 3.92
N HIS A 321 -19.65 -12.59 5.01
CA HIS A 321 -20.06 -13.42 6.14
C HIS A 321 -20.73 -12.64 7.26
N LYS A 322 -20.89 -11.32 7.11
CA LYS A 322 -21.47 -10.43 8.13
C LYS A 322 -20.72 -10.53 9.46
N ILE A 323 -19.40 -10.61 9.39
CA ILE A 323 -18.53 -10.62 10.58
C ILE A 323 -18.81 -9.32 11.36
N ARG A 324 -19.29 -9.45 12.59
CA ARG A 324 -19.63 -8.32 13.45
C ARG A 324 -18.39 -7.69 14.07
N LYS A 325 -17.34 -8.48 14.29
CA LYS A 325 -16.12 -8.02 14.93
C LYS A 325 -14.84 -8.61 14.33
N LEU A 326 -13.91 -7.74 13.96
CA LEU A 326 -12.52 -8.03 13.65
C LEU A 326 -11.65 -7.52 14.80
N ASN A 327 -10.91 -8.41 15.45
CA ASN A 327 -9.86 -8.04 16.40
C ASN A 327 -8.51 -8.05 15.67
N LEU A 328 -7.92 -6.88 15.46
CA LEU A 328 -6.68 -6.73 14.70
C LEU A 328 -5.51 -6.46 15.64
N PHE A 329 -4.58 -7.41 15.71
CA PHE A 329 -3.39 -7.35 16.55
C PHE A 329 -2.16 -7.03 15.69
N SER A 330 -1.26 -6.15 16.16
CA SER A 330 -0.07 -5.80 15.40
C SER A 330 1.04 -5.17 16.25
N PHE A 331 2.22 -5.01 15.64
CA PHE A 331 3.36 -4.21 16.12
C PHE A 331 3.35 -2.78 15.55
N GLY A 332 2.18 -2.25 15.17
CA GLY A 332 2.04 -0.94 14.51
C GLY A 332 2.06 -1.01 12.98
N SER A 333 1.56 -2.10 12.38
CA SER A 333 1.45 -2.22 10.93
C SER A 333 0.55 -1.13 10.34
N THR A 334 1.02 -0.55 9.25
CA THR A 334 0.32 0.53 8.55
C THR A 334 -0.92 0.06 7.81
N ALA A 335 -1.03 -1.24 7.52
CA ALA A 335 -2.22 -1.85 6.94
C ALA A 335 -3.46 -1.67 7.85
N ILE A 336 -3.26 -1.48 9.17
CA ILE A 336 -4.34 -1.16 10.11
C ILE A 336 -5.11 0.08 9.66
N LEU A 337 -4.44 1.11 9.15
CA LEU A 337 -5.09 2.38 8.79
C LEU A 337 -6.04 2.22 7.59
N ASN A 338 -5.65 1.40 6.63
CA ASN A 338 -6.46 1.11 5.44
C ASN A 338 -7.66 0.23 5.80
N LEU A 339 -7.43 -0.84 6.59
CA LEU A 339 -8.50 -1.69 7.10
C LEU A 339 -9.47 -0.93 8.02
N TYR A 340 -8.95 -0.01 8.84
CA TYR A 340 -9.78 0.83 9.69
C TYR A 340 -10.75 1.66 8.87
N ASP A 341 -10.31 2.31 7.79
CA ASP A 341 -11.22 3.09 6.95
C ASP A 341 -12.33 2.24 6.32
N LEU A 342 -12.00 1.01 5.93
CA LEU A 342 -12.97 0.05 5.40
C LEU A 342 -14.01 -0.36 6.45
N CYS A 343 -13.59 -0.54 7.71
CA CYS A 343 -14.46 -1.06 8.79
C CYS A 343 -15.06 0.02 9.70
N ARG A 344 -14.68 1.30 9.55
CA ARG A 344 -15.01 2.37 10.50
C ARG A 344 -16.50 2.67 10.58
N THR A 345 -17.25 2.51 9.48
CA THR A 345 -18.68 2.86 9.43
C THR A 345 -19.52 2.02 10.37
N ASP A 346 -19.09 0.79 10.65
CA ASP A 346 -19.88 -0.19 11.40
C ASP A 346 -19.31 -0.50 12.79
N ASN A 347 -18.25 0.22 13.19
CA ASN A 347 -17.50 0.01 14.44
C ASN A 347 -17.10 -1.47 14.67
N SER A 348 -16.89 -2.19 13.58
CA SER A 348 -16.68 -3.63 13.56
C SER A 348 -15.23 -4.04 13.80
N MET A 349 -14.34 -3.11 14.17
CA MET A 349 -12.91 -3.41 14.37
C MET A 349 -12.40 -2.91 15.71
N ASP A 350 -11.74 -3.78 16.47
CA ASP A 350 -10.87 -3.41 17.59
C ASP A 350 -9.41 -3.56 17.18
N ILE A 351 -8.57 -2.59 17.56
CA ILE A 351 -7.14 -2.59 17.28
C ILE A 351 -6.38 -2.81 18.58
N PHE A 352 -5.46 -3.78 18.56
CA PHE A 352 -4.58 -4.12 19.67
C PHE A 352 -3.13 -4.02 19.22
N ILE A 353 -2.32 -3.30 19.99
CA ILE A 353 -0.89 -3.12 19.73
C ILE A 353 -0.09 -3.87 20.78
N PHE A 354 0.76 -4.80 20.35
CA PHE A 354 1.65 -5.51 21.26
C PHE A 354 2.72 -4.54 21.80
N ASP A 355 2.65 -4.24 23.09
CA ASP A 355 3.67 -3.44 23.79
C ASP A 355 4.30 -4.22 24.95
N SER A 356 3.59 -5.22 25.49
CA SER A 356 4.11 -6.06 26.58
C SER A 356 5.05 -7.18 26.13
N LEU A 357 5.14 -7.43 24.83
CA LEU A 357 6.10 -8.39 24.28
C LEU A 357 7.50 -7.77 24.23
N MET A 358 8.53 -8.62 24.30
CA MET A 358 9.90 -8.14 24.09
C MET A 358 10.05 -7.65 22.65
N LEU A 359 10.10 -6.33 22.47
CA LEU A 359 10.31 -5.68 21.18
C LEU A 359 11.76 -5.25 21.04
N LYS A 360 12.31 -5.41 19.83
CA LYS A 360 13.57 -4.75 19.47
C LYS A 360 13.40 -3.23 19.50
N PRO A 361 14.44 -2.45 19.84
CA PRO A 361 14.35 -0.99 19.90
C PRO A 361 13.78 -0.36 18.62
N ASP A 362 14.20 -0.82 17.44
CA ASP A 362 13.73 -0.28 16.16
C ASP A 362 12.24 -0.59 15.91
N VAL A 363 11.76 -1.75 16.34
CA VAL A 363 10.35 -2.16 16.26
C VAL A 363 9.51 -1.33 17.21
N LYS A 364 10.02 -1.06 18.42
CA LYS A 364 9.36 -0.16 19.37
C LYS A 364 9.18 1.24 18.79
N VAL A 365 10.18 1.77 18.08
CA VAL A 365 10.06 3.07 17.39
C VAL A 365 8.98 3.04 16.30
N ILE A 366 8.79 1.92 15.59
CA ILE A 366 7.70 1.77 14.60
C ILE A 366 6.34 1.78 15.31
N SER A 367 6.21 0.98 16.37
CA SER A 367 4.99 0.90 17.18
C SER A 367 4.61 2.27 17.77
N ASP A 368 5.56 2.97 18.40
CA ASP A 368 5.35 4.30 18.98
C ASP A 368 4.89 5.32 17.92
N ARG A 369 5.50 5.30 16.74
CA ARG A 369 5.10 6.17 15.62
C ARG A 369 3.71 5.85 15.11
N PHE A 370 3.32 4.58 15.09
CA PHE A 370 1.96 4.17 14.76
C PHE A 370 0.98 4.73 15.80
N CYS A 371 1.26 4.55 17.10
CA CYS A 371 0.41 5.05 18.18
C CYS A 371 0.21 6.56 18.10
N GLU A 372 1.28 7.34 17.94
CA GLU A 372 1.22 8.79 17.78
C GLU A 372 0.33 9.19 16.59
N LEU A 373 0.42 8.44 15.49
CA LEU A 373 -0.37 8.69 14.30
C LEU A 373 -1.85 8.30 14.51
N ALA A 374 -2.11 7.13 15.10
CA ALA A 374 -3.45 6.65 15.39
C ALA A 374 -4.19 7.65 16.29
N GLU A 375 -3.52 8.19 17.31
CA GLU A 375 -4.05 9.26 18.17
C GLU A 375 -4.40 10.53 17.38
N ARG A 376 -3.48 11.00 16.52
CA ARG A 376 -3.73 12.14 15.61
C ARG A 376 -4.89 11.91 14.64
N HIS A 377 -5.24 10.65 14.38
CA HIS A 377 -6.35 10.25 13.51
C HIS A 377 -7.60 9.84 14.27
N HIS A 378 -7.60 9.97 15.60
CA HIS A 378 -8.70 9.53 16.46
C HIS A 378 -9.08 8.05 16.23
N ILE A 379 -8.09 7.23 15.90
CA ILE A 379 -8.22 5.79 15.78
C ILE A 379 -8.05 5.20 17.17
N GLN A 380 -9.06 4.49 17.65
CA GLN A 380 -9.02 3.84 18.94
C GLN A 380 -8.20 2.55 18.86
N PHE A 381 -7.28 2.36 19.80
CA PHE A 381 -6.50 1.14 19.96
C PHE A 381 -6.27 0.85 21.44
N ARG A 382 -5.85 -0.38 21.75
CA ARG A 382 -5.45 -0.82 23.10
C ARG A 382 -4.05 -1.40 23.07
N LEU A 383 -3.26 -1.14 24.10
CA LEU A 383 -1.96 -1.79 24.28
C LEU A 383 -2.16 -3.14 24.98
N VAL A 384 -1.48 -4.19 24.52
CA VAL A 384 -1.61 -5.57 25.05
C VAL A 384 -0.29 -6.24 25.37
#